data_AF-A0A2S0KP86-F1
#
_entry.id   AF-A0A2S0KP86-F1
#
_cell.length_a   1.000
_cell.length_b   1.000
_cell.length_c   1.000
_cell.angle_alpha   90.00
_cell.angle_beta   90.00
_cell.angle_gamma   90.00
#
_symmetry.space_group_name_H-M   'P 1'
#
loop_
_entity.id
_entity.type
_entity.pdbx_description
1 polymer ?
#
loop_
_entity_poly.entity_id
_entity_poly.type
_entity_poly.pdbx_seq_one_letter_code
_entity_poly.pdbx_strand_id
1 'polypeptide(L)' 'MEARKDNKVITISESEKSYYIGLGFDIYQNGKKVSDGLGKTVPYEKYNAVVEELEALKAAKAKETKAK' A
#
# COMPACT_ATOMS: atom_id res chain seq x y z
N MET A 1 -2.96 -15.70 -1.27
CA MET A 1 -2.78 -14.37 -0.63
C MET A 1 -2.86 -14.61 0.87
N GLU A 2 -2.19 -13.83 1.69
CA GLU A 2 -2.07 -14.08 3.13
C GLU A 2 -2.45 -12.82 3.92
N ALA A 3 -3.41 -12.92 4.81
CA ALA A 3 -3.72 -11.89 5.79
C ALA A 3 -2.87 -12.14 7.04
N ARG A 4 -2.07 -11.15 7.45
CA ARG A 4 -1.20 -11.21 8.62
C ARG A 4 -1.59 -10.13 9.62
N LYS A 5 -1.75 -10.52 10.89
CA LYS A 5 -1.99 -9.60 12.00
C LYS A 5 -1.34 -10.19 13.24
N ASP A 6 -0.40 -9.45 13.81
CA ASP A 6 0.43 -9.91 14.91
C ASP A 6 1.12 -11.25 14.54
N ASN A 7 0.82 -12.31 15.30
CA ASN A 7 1.29 -13.68 15.14
C ASN A 7 0.29 -14.60 14.40
N LYS A 8 -0.80 -14.05 13.84
CA LYS A 8 -1.77 -14.80 13.03
C LYS A 8 -1.49 -14.58 11.55
N VAL A 9 -1.36 -15.69 10.81
CA VAL A 9 -1.26 -15.73 9.35
C VAL A 9 -2.41 -16.58 8.83
N ILE A 10 -3.27 -16.00 7.99
CA ILE A 10 -4.43 -16.66 7.41
C ILE A 10 -4.29 -16.62 5.90
N THR A 11 -4.42 -17.77 5.25
CA THR A 11 -4.47 -17.81 3.79
C THR A 11 -5.87 -17.42 3.35
N ILE A 12 -5.97 -16.39 2.51
CA ILE A 12 -7.23 -15.78 2.09
C ILE A 12 -7.33 -15.73 0.57
N SER A 13 -8.58 -15.71 0.09
CA SER A 13 -8.93 -15.50 -1.32
C SER A 13 -9.18 -14.02 -1.61
N GLU A 14 -9.21 -13.62 -2.89
CA GLU A 14 -9.47 -12.22 -3.28
C GLU A 14 -10.82 -11.69 -2.77
N SER A 15 -11.85 -12.53 -2.75
CA SER A 15 -13.18 -12.15 -2.24
C SER A 15 -13.18 -11.83 -0.73
N GLU A 16 -12.26 -12.43 0.02
CA GLU A 16 -12.15 -12.26 1.47
C GLU A 16 -11.23 -11.09 1.84
N LYS A 17 -10.49 -10.54 0.87
CA LYS A 17 -9.53 -9.45 1.06
C LYS A 17 -10.14 -8.27 1.81
N SER A 18 -11.30 -7.78 1.35
CA SER A 18 -11.98 -6.63 1.94
C SER A 18 -12.42 -6.88 3.40
N TYR A 19 -12.79 -8.12 3.72
CA TYR A 19 -13.19 -8.52 5.06
C TYR A 19 -12.00 -8.48 6.02
N TYR A 20 -10.87 -9.11 5.66
CA TYR A 20 -9.67 -9.13 6.50
C TYR A 20 -8.98 -7.77 6.59
N ILE A 21 -9.02 -6.97 5.52
CA ILE A 21 -8.62 -5.56 5.60
C ILE A 21 -9.46 -4.86 6.66
N GLY A 22 -10.79 -4.98 6.63
CA GLY A 22 -11.69 -4.39 7.62
C GLY A 22 -11.41 -4.80 9.07
N LEU A 23 -10.89 -6.01 9.28
CA LEU A 23 -10.47 -6.52 10.60
C LEU A 23 -9.08 -6.03 11.06
N GLY A 24 -8.40 -5.25 10.22
CA GLY A 24 -7.07 -4.69 10.49
C GLY A 24 -5.92 -5.63 10.15
N PHE A 25 -6.12 -6.60 9.25
CA PHE A 25 -5.04 -7.47 8.77
C PHE A 25 -4.28 -6.83 7.61
N ASP A 26 -2.95 -6.94 7.66
CA ASP A 26 -2.10 -6.61 6.54
C ASP A 26 -2.14 -7.75 5.51
N ILE A 27 -2.43 -7.43 4.25
CA ILE A 27 -2.53 -8.42 3.18
C ILE A 27 -1.20 -8.52 2.45
N TYR A 28 -0.69 -9.74 2.32
CA TYR A 28 0.52 -10.10 1.60
C TYR A 28 0.19 -11.00 0.40
N GLN A 29 0.87 -10.78 -0.72
CA GLN A 29 0.81 -11.62 -1.89
C GLN A 29 2.24 -12.04 -2.26
N ASN A 30 2.52 -13.34 -2.25
CA ASN A 30 3.86 -13.90 -2.52
C ASN A 30 4.96 -13.23 -1.68
N GLY A 31 4.69 -13.02 -0.38
CA GLY A 31 5.61 -12.38 0.54
C GLY A 31 5.73 -10.85 0.43
N LYS A 32 5.04 -10.19 -0.51
CA LYS A 32 4.99 -8.72 -0.62
C LYS A 32 3.70 -8.18 -0.02
N LYS A 33 3.79 -7.15 0.83
CA LYS A 33 2.61 -6.46 1.38
C LYS A 33 1.88 -5.73 0.24
N VAL A 34 0.62 -6.07 0.01
CA VAL A 34 -0.24 -5.50 -1.05
C VAL A 34 -1.35 -4.60 -0.49
N SER A 35 -1.69 -4.72 0.80
CA SER A 35 -2.65 -3.83 1.44
C SER A 35 -2.37 -3.74 2.93
N ASP A 36 -2.56 -2.56 3.49
CA ASP A 36 -2.56 -2.35 4.94
C ASP A 36 -3.94 -2.65 5.52
N GLY A 37 -3.97 -3.15 6.76
CA GLY A 37 -5.20 -3.34 7.50
C GLY A 37 -5.91 -2.03 7.83
N LEU A 38 -7.24 -2.06 7.88
CA LEU A 38 -8.10 -0.95 8.29
C LEU A 38 -7.72 -0.51 9.72
N GLY A 39 -7.48 0.78 9.90
CA GLY A 39 -6.90 1.35 11.13
C GLY A 39 -5.47 1.89 10.95
N LYS A 40 -4.79 1.54 9.86
CA LYS A 40 -3.58 2.24 9.36
C LYS A 40 -3.92 3.26 8.27
N THR A 41 -5.15 3.76 8.25
CA THR A 41 -5.60 4.73 7.25
C THR A 41 -4.91 6.05 7.52
N VAL A 42 -3.93 6.35 6.68
CA VAL A 42 -3.34 7.67 6.57
C VAL A 42 -4.47 8.62 6.15
N PRO A 43 -4.73 9.72 6.87
CA PRO A 43 -5.76 10.68 6.49
C PRO A 43 -5.52 11.16 5.05
N TYR A 44 -6.60 11.38 4.31
CA TYR A 44 -6.59 11.74 2.88
C TYR A 44 -5.58 12.83 2.52
N GLU A 45 -5.34 13.80 3.42
CA GLU A 45 -4.30 14.83 3.28
C GLU A 45 -2.91 14.26 2.99
N LYS A 46 -2.50 13.21 3.70
CA LYS A 46 -1.18 12.60 3.51
C LYS A 46 -1.11 11.75 2.24
N TYR A 47 -2.23 11.25 1.72
CA TYR A 47 -2.25 10.61 0.40
C TYR A 47 -2.00 11.63 -0.71
N ASN A 48 -2.67 12.78 -0.67
CA ASN A 48 -2.43 13.87 -1.63
C ASN A 48 -0.97 14.36 -1.59
N ALA A 49 -0.40 14.54 -0.40
CA ALA A 49 1.00 14.96 -0.27
C ALA A 49 1.97 13.97 -0.94
N VAL A 50 1.76 12.66 -0.78
CA VAL A 50 2.61 11.63 -1.40
C VAL A 50 2.41 11.57 -2.92
N VAL A 51 1.18 11.79 -3.41
CA VAL A 51 0.92 11.87 -4.86
C VAL A 51 1.63 13.08 -5.47
N GLU A 52 1.52 14.25 -4.85
CA GLU A 52 2.20 15.47 -5.31
C GLU A 52 3.73 15.32 -5.28
N GLU A 53 4.31 14.74 -4.23
CA GLU A 53 5.75 14.47 -4.17
C GLU A 53 6.19 13.48 -5.27
N LEU A 54 5.40 12.44 -5.55
CA LEU A 54 5.72 11.48 -6.61
C LEU A 54 5.66 12.12 -8.00
N GLU A 55 4.69 12.99 -8.26
CA GLU A 55 4.60 13.72 -9.52
C GLU A 55 5.76 14.72 -9.67
N ALA A 56 6.10 15.45 -8.60
CA ALA A 56 7.23 16.37 -8.58
C ALA A 56 8.57 15.65 -8.80
N LEU A 57 8.78 14.52 -8.14
CA LEU A 57 9.99 13.69 -8.31
C LEU A 57 10.07 13.07 -9.70
N LYS A 58 8.95 12.62 -10.29
CA LYS A 58 8.92 12.15 -11.69
C LYS A 58 9.26 13.27 -12.66
N ALA A 59 8.74 14.47 -12.45
CA ALA A 59 9.04 15.63 -13.28
C ALA A 59 10.52 16.06 -13.16
N ALA A 60 11.11 15.99 -11.96
CA ALA A 60 12.53 16.25 -11.74
C ALA A 60 13.42 15.20 -12.43
N LYS A 61 13.11 13.91 -12.27
CA LYS A 61 13.85 12.83 -12.94
C LYS A 61 13.73 12.88 -14.46
N ALA A 62 12.60 13.32 -14.99
CA ALA A 62 12.42 13.53 -16.43
C ALA A 62 13.21 14.73 -16.99
N LYS A 63 13.56 15.71 -16.13
CA LYS A 63 14.46 16.80 -16.50
C LYS A 63 15.93 16.39 -16.43
N GLU A 64 16.31 15.55 -15.47
CA GLU A 64 17.70 15.06 -15.35
C GLU A 64 18.08 14.04 -16.44
N THR A 65 17.15 13.25 -16.98
CA THR A 65 17.44 12.34 -18.10
C THR A 65 17.53 13.01 -19.47
N LYS A 66 17.14 14.29 -19.59
CA LYS A 66 17.30 15.08 -20.83
C LYS A 66 18.55 15.97 -20.82
N ALA A 67 19.31 15.99 -19.73
CA ALA A 67 20.53 16.80 -19.59
C ALA A 67 21.81 15.96 -19.54
N LYS A 68 21.76 14.67 -19.91
CA LYS A 68 22.93 13.80 -20.02
C LYS A 68 23.15 13.34 -21.46
#